data_AF-A0A2E4PI00-F1
#
_entry.id   AF-A0A2E4PI00-F1
#
_cell.length_a   1.000
_cell.length_b   1.000
_cell.length_c   1.000
_cell.angle_alpha   90.00
_cell.angle_beta   90.00
_cell.angle_gamma   90.00
#
_symmetry.space_group_name_H-M   'P 1'
#
loop_
_entity.id
_entity.type
_entity.pdbx_description
1 polymer ?
#
loop_
_entity_poly.entity_id
_entity_poly.type
_entity_poly.pdbx_seq_one_letter_code
_entity_poly.pdbx_strand_id
1 'polypeptide(L)'
;MKKALLILGVAIALISCDKKEDKNESFKTAYIDTAKLIQDYAKFKDEDEKFKVKSQEMGRPLEAKLKAFQTEASGFQRNAQIKGMAWAQQKGAELQQREQELSMEQDALLRQIQMESDSIRTSIVKELKDYIKGYGKKEGYDYIYGTGDAATILFAKEPYDITDKVLKQLNDEFNAKNGGADKKEEEAVKSDKKEEEK
;
A
#
# COMPACT_ATOMS: atom_id res chain seq x y z
N MET A 1 83.52 46.88 -16.96
CA MET A 1 83.03 46.30 -18.23
C MET A 1 83.23 44.79 -18.20
N LYS A 2 82.21 44.04 -18.65
CA LYS A 2 82.20 42.65 -19.14
C LYS A 2 81.90 41.49 -18.15
N LYS A 3 80.63 41.05 -18.26
CA LYS A 3 80.11 39.67 -18.45
C LYS A 3 80.05 38.69 -17.25
N ALA A 4 78.81 38.31 -16.86
CA ALA A 4 78.24 36.94 -16.88
C ALA A 4 76.91 36.92 -16.09
N LEU A 5 75.75 36.74 -16.76
CA LEU A 5 74.90 35.53 -16.73
C LEU A 5 74.29 35.24 -15.34
N LEU A 6 73.02 35.63 -15.09
CA LEU A 6 71.82 34.78 -15.18
C LEU A 6 71.99 33.41 -14.51
N ILE A 7 71.26 33.18 -13.39
CA ILE A 7 70.39 32.00 -13.13
C ILE A 7 69.91 31.98 -11.65
N LEU A 8 68.61 31.68 -11.51
CA LEU A 8 67.88 31.12 -10.35
C LEU A 8 67.81 31.90 -9.03
N GLY A 9 66.60 32.40 -8.79
CA GLY A 9 66.11 32.73 -7.44
C GLY A 9 64.59 32.82 -7.39
N VAL A 10 63.86 32.04 -8.20
CA VAL A 10 62.41 31.85 -8.01
C VAL A 10 62.24 30.87 -6.86
N ALA A 11 62.19 31.43 -5.66
CA ALA A 11 61.78 30.73 -4.46
C ALA A 11 60.93 31.68 -3.59
N ILE A 12 59.82 32.15 -4.15
CA ILE A 12 58.70 32.60 -3.32
C ILE A 12 57.64 31.51 -3.47
N ALA A 13 57.60 30.71 -2.41
CA ALA A 13 56.74 29.57 -2.21
C ALA A 13 55.27 29.93 -2.43
N LEU A 14 54.60 29.09 -3.24
CA LEU A 14 53.33 28.45 -2.91
C LEU A 14 52.35 29.28 -2.06
N ILE A 15 51.96 30.46 -2.54
CA ILE A 15 50.75 31.12 -2.05
C ILE A 15 49.59 30.27 -2.56
N SER A 16 49.06 29.46 -1.64
CA SER A 16 47.75 28.82 -1.62
C SER A 16 46.98 28.88 -2.94
N CYS A 17 47.16 27.85 -3.76
CA CYS A 17 45.96 27.20 -4.25
C CYS A 17 45.28 26.62 -3.02
N ASP A 18 44.35 27.36 -2.44
CA ASP A 18 43.18 26.76 -1.80
C ASP A 18 42.51 25.89 -2.86
N LYS A 19 43.06 24.68 -3.06
CA LYS A 19 42.24 23.52 -3.27
C LYS A 19 41.35 23.48 -2.04
N LYS A 20 40.22 24.18 -2.14
CA LYS A 20 38.96 23.62 -1.68
C LYS A 20 38.93 22.27 -2.37
N GLU A 21 39.48 21.28 -1.67
CA GLU A 21 39.19 19.89 -1.94
C GLU A 21 37.67 19.88 -2.08
N ASP A 22 37.22 19.56 -3.29
CA ASP A 22 35.85 19.22 -3.54
C ASP A 22 35.50 18.23 -2.43
N LYS A 23 34.74 18.69 -1.43
CA LYS A 23 34.01 17.78 -0.59
C LYS A 23 33.19 16.99 -1.59
N ASN A 24 33.62 15.78 -1.88
CA ASN A 24 32.77 14.74 -2.42
C ASN A 24 31.69 14.54 -1.35
N GLU A 25 30.74 15.46 -1.27
CA GLU A 25 29.51 15.29 -0.52
C GLU A 25 28.73 14.23 -1.30
N SER A 26 29.09 12.98 -1.06
CA SER A 26 28.36 11.85 -1.58
C SER A 26 27.00 11.87 -0.92
N PHE A 27 25.97 12.23 -1.68
CA PHE A 27 24.59 12.16 -1.21
C PHE A 27 24.30 10.76 -0.67
N LYS A 28 23.81 10.67 0.55
CA LYS A 28 23.31 9.42 1.11
C LYS A 28 21.96 9.14 0.50
N THR A 29 21.91 8.17 -0.41
CA THR A 29 20.70 7.80 -1.14
C THR A 29 20.31 6.36 -0.88
N ALA A 30 19.03 6.06 -1.04
CA ALA A 30 18.49 4.71 -1.00
C ALA A 30 17.26 4.62 -1.90
N TYR A 31 16.80 3.40 -2.15
CA TYR A 31 15.52 3.15 -2.76
C TYR A 31 14.66 2.18 -1.95
N ILE A 32 13.36 2.25 -2.21
CA ILE A 32 12.34 1.46 -1.54
C ILE A 32 11.35 0.96 -2.59
N ASP A 33 11.04 -0.33 -2.57
CA ASP A 33 9.90 -0.90 -3.25
C ASP A 33 8.62 -0.59 -2.46
N THR A 34 7.86 0.38 -2.96
CA THR A 34 6.62 0.85 -2.35
C THR A 34 5.46 -0.13 -2.56
N ALA A 35 5.49 -0.94 -3.63
CA ALA A 35 4.49 -1.98 -3.85
C ALA A 35 4.66 -3.09 -2.82
N LYS A 36 5.90 -3.56 -2.61
CA LYS A 36 6.23 -4.53 -1.56
C LYS A 36 5.91 -3.99 -0.16
N LEU A 37 6.28 -2.75 0.14
CA LEU A 37 5.94 -2.13 1.42
C LEU A 37 4.43 -2.15 1.70
N ILE A 38 3.60 -1.74 0.74
CA ILE A 38 2.14 -1.74 0.93
C ILE A 38 1.64 -3.16 1.12
N GLN A 39 2.05 -4.10 0.27
CA GLN A 39 1.60 -5.49 0.30
C GLN A 39 1.95 -6.19 1.61
N ASP A 40 3.15 -5.95 2.14
CA ASP A 40 3.67 -6.67 3.29
C ASP A 40 3.53 -5.89 4.61
N TYR A 41 3.01 -4.66 4.58
CA TYR A 41 2.73 -3.88 5.80
C TYR A 41 1.60 -4.53 6.59
N ALA A 42 1.88 -4.93 7.84
CA ALA A 42 0.94 -5.62 8.72
C ALA A 42 -0.38 -4.85 8.90
N LYS A 43 -0.31 -3.51 9.02
CA LYS A 43 -1.51 -2.68 9.10
C LYS A 43 -2.38 -2.77 7.86
N PHE A 44 -1.79 -2.79 6.67
CA PHE A 44 -2.56 -2.92 5.44
C PHE A 44 -3.31 -4.26 5.40
N LYS A 45 -2.65 -5.35 5.79
CA LYS A 45 -3.28 -6.68 5.88
C LYS A 45 -4.43 -6.70 6.89
N ASP A 46 -4.23 -6.15 8.08
CA ASP A 46 -5.26 -6.05 9.12
C ASP A 46 -6.47 -5.21 8.67
N GLU A 47 -6.25 -4.05 8.06
CA GLU A 47 -7.32 -3.22 7.51
C GLU A 47 -8.03 -3.88 6.31
N ASP A 48 -7.31 -4.58 5.44
CA ASP A 48 -7.88 -5.32 4.31
C ASP A 48 -8.77 -6.49 4.77
N GLU A 49 -8.36 -7.23 5.80
CA GLU A 49 -9.19 -8.29 6.40
C GLU A 49 -10.46 -7.73 7.05
N LYS A 50 -10.33 -6.65 7.84
CA LYS A 50 -11.49 -5.96 8.42
C LYS A 50 -12.42 -5.45 7.34
N PHE A 51 -11.88 -4.90 6.26
CA PHE A 51 -12.66 -4.40 5.14
C PHE A 51 -13.37 -5.52 4.38
N LYS A 52 -12.74 -6.68 4.17
CA LYS A 52 -13.39 -7.86 3.57
C LYS A 52 -14.62 -8.28 4.35
N VAL A 53 -14.51 -8.39 5.68
CA VAL A 53 -15.66 -8.72 6.55
C VAL A 53 -16.73 -7.63 6.45
N LYS A 54 -16.34 -6.36 6.51
CA LYS A 54 -17.28 -5.23 6.39
C LYS A 54 -18.02 -5.23 5.06
N SER A 55 -17.31 -5.45 3.95
CA SER A 55 -17.87 -5.49 2.60
C SER A 55 -18.88 -6.62 2.43
N GLN A 56 -18.61 -7.80 3.01
CA GLN A 56 -19.57 -8.89 3.06
C GLN A 56 -20.83 -8.49 3.84
N GLU A 57 -20.69 -7.92 5.03
CA GLU A 57 -21.82 -7.48 5.83
C GLU A 57 -22.65 -6.37 5.15
N MET A 58 -22.00 -5.45 4.42
CA MET A 58 -22.69 -4.45 3.61
C MET A 58 -23.53 -5.05 2.48
N GLY A 59 -23.15 -6.23 1.95
CA GLY A 59 -23.87 -6.92 0.88
C GLY A 59 -25.07 -7.75 1.34
N ARG A 60 -25.12 -8.18 2.61
CA ARG A 60 -26.17 -9.08 3.13
C ARG A 60 -27.59 -8.54 2.95
N PRO A 61 -27.90 -7.24 3.15
CA PRO A 61 -29.24 -6.72 2.92
C PRO A 61 -29.69 -6.86 1.46
N LEU A 62 -28.79 -6.56 0.51
CA LEU A 62 -29.09 -6.67 -0.91
C LEU A 62 -29.27 -8.14 -1.33
N GLU A 63 -28.43 -9.04 -0.82
CA GLU A 63 -28.57 -10.49 -1.05
C GLU A 63 -29.93 -11.00 -0.57
N ALA A 64 -30.38 -10.58 0.62
CA ALA A 64 -31.69 -10.94 1.14
C ALA A 64 -32.83 -10.43 0.24
N LYS A 65 -32.73 -9.19 -0.27
CA LYS A 65 -33.72 -8.63 -1.19
C LYS A 65 -33.74 -9.37 -2.54
N LEU A 66 -32.57 -9.70 -3.10
CA LEU A 66 -32.44 -10.47 -4.34
C LEU A 66 -33.05 -11.86 -4.21
N LYS A 67 -32.79 -12.56 -3.09
CA LYS A 67 -33.38 -13.87 -2.80
C LYS A 67 -34.91 -13.81 -2.68
N ALA A 68 -35.42 -12.78 -2.02
CA ALA A 68 -36.86 -12.55 -1.93
C ALA A 68 -37.47 -12.30 -3.32
N PHE A 69 -36.84 -11.43 -4.12
CA PHE A 69 -37.26 -11.15 -5.49
C PHE A 69 -37.28 -12.41 -6.37
N GLN A 70 -36.22 -13.23 -6.34
CA GLN A 70 -36.15 -14.50 -7.09
C GLN A 70 -37.28 -15.46 -6.69
N THR A 71 -37.59 -15.54 -5.40
CA THR A 71 -38.70 -16.37 -4.88
C THR A 71 -40.04 -15.86 -5.41
N GLU A 72 -40.28 -14.55 -5.33
CA GLU A 72 -41.51 -13.93 -5.84
C GLU A 72 -41.67 -14.09 -7.36
N ALA A 73 -40.59 -13.86 -8.12
CA ALA A 73 -40.56 -13.97 -9.57
C ALA A 73 -40.80 -15.41 -10.05
N SER A 74 -40.16 -16.40 -9.43
CA SER A 74 -40.36 -17.81 -9.77
C SER A 74 -41.80 -18.28 -9.49
N GLY A 75 -42.46 -17.73 -8.47
CA GLY A 75 -43.86 -18.01 -8.15
C GLY A 75 -44.88 -17.28 -9.03
N PHE A 76 -44.44 -16.29 -9.82
CA PHE A 76 -45.34 -15.37 -10.52
C PHE A 76 -46.34 -16.07 -11.44
N GLN A 77 -45.87 -16.98 -12.31
CA GLN A 77 -46.75 -17.67 -13.27
C GLN A 77 -47.83 -18.50 -12.57
N ARG A 78 -47.47 -19.26 -11.52
CA ARG A 78 -48.43 -20.06 -10.74
C ARG A 78 -49.45 -19.14 -10.05
N ASN A 79 -48.97 -18.07 -9.43
CA ASN A 79 -49.83 -17.13 -8.73
C ASN A 79 -50.78 -16.39 -9.70
N ALA A 80 -50.32 -16.08 -10.92
CA ALA A 80 -51.14 -15.46 -11.96
C ALA A 80 -52.29 -16.36 -12.40
N GLN A 81 -52.05 -17.68 -12.53
CA GLN A 81 -53.10 -18.65 -12.85
C GLN A 81 -54.18 -18.72 -11.75
N ILE A 82 -53.77 -18.62 -10.48
CA ILE A 82 -54.69 -18.72 -9.33
C ILE A 82 -55.44 -17.40 -9.08
N LYS A 83 -54.75 -16.26 -9.20
CA LYS A 83 -55.27 -14.93 -8.79
C LYS A 83 -55.86 -14.12 -9.97
N GLY A 84 -55.66 -14.57 -11.20
CA GLY A 84 -56.22 -13.95 -12.40
C GLY A 84 -55.42 -12.78 -12.98
N MET A 85 -55.91 -12.25 -14.11
CA MET A 85 -55.19 -11.30 -14.96
C MET A 85 -54.94 -9.94 -14.30
N ALA A 86 -55.89 -9.41 -13.54
CA ALA A 86 -55.74 -8.11 -12.88
C ALA A 86 -54.60 -8.12 -11.84
N TRP A 87 -54.52 -9.19 -11.04
CA TRP A 87 -53.40 -9.39 -10.12
C TRP A 87 -52.07 -9.53 -10.86
N ALA A 88 -52.06 -10.28 -11.97
CA ALA A 88 -50.85 -10.51 -12.76
C ALA A 88 -50.29 -9.20 -13.36
N GLN A 89 -51.16 -8.31 -13.87
CA GLN A 89 -50.74 -7.01 -14.38
C GLN A 89 -50.11 -6.14 -13.28
N GLN A 90 -50.77 -6.03 -12.12
CA GLN A 90 -50.25 -5.23 -11.01
C GLN A 90 -48.91 -5.79 -10.50
N LYS A 91 -48.85 -7.10 -10.24
CA LYS A 91 -47.64 -7.72 -9.70
C LYS A 91 -46.49 -7.72 -10.71
N GLY A 92 -46.78 -7.82 -12.01
CA GLY A 92 -45.77 -7.69 -13.07
C GLY A 92 -45.11 -6.31 -13.08
N ALA A 93 -45.90 -5.25 -12.97
CA ALA A 93 -45.38 -3.89 -12.87
C ALA A 93 -44.53 -3.68 -11.61
N GLU A 94 -44.99 -4.22 -10.47
CA GLU A 94 -44.24 -4.18 -9.20
C GLU A 94 -42.90 -4.93 -9.31
N LEU A 95 -42.88 -6.13 -9.89
CA LEU A 95 -41.65 -6.90 -10.09
C LEU A 95 -40.66 -6.15 -10.99
N GLN A 96 -41.14 -5.55 -12.08
CA GLN A 96 -40.29 -4.77 -12.98
C GLN A 96 -39.69 -3.54 -12.27
N GLN A 97 -40.49 -2.81 -11.49
CA GLN A 97 -39.98 -1.68 -10.71
C GLN A 97 -38.93 -2.15 -9.69
N ARG A 98 -39.21 -3.24 -8.98
CA ARG A 98 -38.31 -3.77 -7.96
C ARG A 98 -37.00 -4.28 -8.56
N GLU A 99 -37.03 -4.85 -9.75
CA GLU A 99 -35.83 -5.24 -10.50
C GLU A 99 -34.92 -4.03 -10.78
N GLN A 100 -35.50 -2.91 -11.22
CA GLN A 100 -34.76 -1.67 -11.45
C GLN A 100 -34.17 -1.11 -10.15
N GLU A 101 -34.95 -1.10 -9.06
CA GLU A 101 -34.47 -0.66 -7.74
C GLU A 101 -33.30 -1.52 -7.25
N LEU A 102 -33.39 -2.84 -7.38
CA LEU A 102 -32.31 -3.75 -6.98
C LEU A 102 -31.04 -3.57 -7.81
N SER A 103 -31.17 -3.28 -9.11
CA SER A 103 -30.03 -2.95 -9.97
C SER A 103 -29.34 -1.66 -9.50
N MET A 104 -30.11 -0.60 -9.19
CA MET A 104 -29.55 0.65 -8.70
C MET A 104 -28.87 0.49 -7.33
N GLU A 105 -29.47 -0.29 -6.43
CA GLU A 105 -28.90 -0.61 -5.12
C GLU A 105 -27.58 -1.39 -5.25
N GLN A 106 -27.52 -2.35 -6.18
CA GLN A 106 -26.31 -3.11 -6.48
C GLN A 106 -25.17 -2.19 -6.95
N ASP A 107 -25.43 -1.32 -7.93
CA ASP A 107 -24.43 -0.39 -8.43
C ASP A 107 -23.97 0.61 -7.35
N ALA A 108 -24.90 1.08 -6.51
CA ALA A 108 -24.57 1.96 -5.39
C ALA A 108 -23.68 1.28 -4.36
N LEU A 109 -23.98 0.03 -4.00
CA LEU A 109 -23.17 -0.77 -3.09
C LEU A 109 -21.76 -1.00 -3.64
N LEU A 110 -21.62 -1.36 -4.92
CA LEU A 110 -20.32 -1.56 -5.57
C LEU A 110 -19.49 -0.27 -5.56
N ARG A 111 -20.09 0.88 -5.87
CA ARG A 111 -19.41 2.17 -5.76
C ARG A 111 -18.97 2.47 -4.33
N GLN A 112 -19.81 2.18 -3.34
CA GLN A 112 -19.48 2.41 -1.94
C GLN A 112 -18.31 1.53 -1.47
N ILE A 113 -18.31 0.24 -1.83
CA ILE A 113 -17.21 -0.69 -1.56
C ILE A 113 -15.92 -0.17 -2.20
N GLN A 114 -15.97 0.26 -3.47
CA GLN A 114 -14.79 0.80 -4.15
C GLN A 114 -14.25 2.06 -3.47
N MET A 115 -15.12 3.03 -3.15
CA MET A 115 -14.71 4.27 -2.47
C MET A 115 -14.06 4.00 -1.10
N GLU A 116 -14.59 3.05 -0.33
CA GLU A 116 -14.04 2.72 0.97
C GLU A 116 -12.69 1.99 0.84
N SER A 117 -12.58 1.04 -0.09
CA SER A 117 -11.31 0.38 -0.42
C SER A 117 -10.22 1.38 -0.82
N ASP A 118 -10.57 2.34 -1.69
CA ASP A 118 -9.64 3.38 -2.13
C ASP A 118 -9.23 4.32 -0.99
N SER A 119 -10.16 4.61 -0.07
CA SER A 119 -9.90 5.42 1.12
C SER A 119 -8.88 4.74 2.04
N ILE A 120 -9.05 3.44 2.32
CA ILE A 120 -8.11 2.64 3.11
C ILE A 120 -6.73 2.65 2.45
N ARG A 121 -6.65 2.34 1.14
CA ARG A 121 -5.37 2.35 0.40
C ARG A 121 -4.70 3.73 0.44
N THR A 122 -5.46 4.80 0.22
CA THR A 122 -4.93 6.17 0.23
C THR A 122 -4.38 6.56 1.60
N SER A 123 -5.09 6.18 2.67
CA SER A 123 -4.65 6.40 4.06
C SER A 123 -3.32 5.70 4.34
N ILE A 124 -3.20 4.43 3.94
CA ILE A 124 -1.98 3.63 4.12
C ILE A 124 -0.81 4.22 3.31
N VAL A 125 -1.04 4.60 2.05
CA VAL A 125 -0.01 5.25 1.22
C VAL A 125 0.48 6.54 1.85
N LYS A 126 -0.43 7.35 2.42
CA LYS A 126 -0.05 8.58 3.13
C LYS A 126 0.80 8.28 4.35
N GLU A 127 0.40 7.30 5.16
CA GLU A 127 1.15 6.87 6.34
C GLU A 127 2.56 6.39 5.99
N LEU A 128 2.70 5.56 4.96
CA LEU A 128 4.00 5.11 4.46
C LEU A 128 4.88 6.27 4.00
N LYS A 129 4.32 7.23 3.25
CA LYS A 129 5.06 8.44 2.82
C LYS A 129 5.55 9.25 4.01
N ASP A 130 4.70 9.46 5.01
CA ASP A 130 5.05 10.20 6.22
C ASP A 130 6.14 9.44 7.02
N TYR A 131 6.02 8.11 7.11
CA TYR A 131 7.01 7.25 7.76
C TYR A 131 8.38 7.31 7.07
N ILE A 132 8.43 7.07 5.75
CA ILE A 132 9.67 7.11 4.95
C ILE A 132 10.35 8.47 5.06
N LYS A 133 9.57 9.56 5.03
CA LYS A 133 10.09 10.92 5.22
C LYS A 133 10.71 11.10 6.61
N GLY A 134 10.09 10.56 7.66
CA GLY A 134 10.64 10.57 9.02
C GLY A 134 11.92 9.75 9.13
N TYR A 135 11.89 8.52 8.60
CA TYR A 135 13.03 7.60 8.56
C TYR A 135 14.23 8.23 7.82
N GLY A 136 14.00 8.80 6.64
CA GLY A 136 15.04 9.46 5.84
C GLY A 136 15.74 10.57 6.60
N LYS A 137 14.98 11.45 7.27
CA LYS A 137 15.54 12.50 8.12
C LYS A 137 16.34 11.97 9.30
N LYS A 138 15.83 10.94 9.99
CA LYS A 138 16.47 10.34 11.17
C LYS A 138 17.79 9.67 10.82
N GLU A 139 17.83 8.96 9.70
CA GLU A 139 19.01 8.21 9.25
C GLU A 139 19.95 9.06 8.37
N GLY A 140 19.61 10.32 8.08
CA GLY A 140 20.46 11.25 7.33
C GLY A 140 20.51 10.98 5.82
N TYR A 141 19.44 10.44 5.23
CA TYR A 141 19.32 10.32 3.78
C TYR A 141 18.95 11.66 3.13
N ASP A 142 19.67 12.00 2.07
CA ASP A 142 19.35 13.15 1.22
C ASP A 142 18.17 12.84 0.28
N TYR A 143 18.14 11.60 -0.24
CA TYR A 143 17.09 11.11 -1.11
C TYR A 143 16.72 9.66 -0.79
N ILE A 144 15.41 9.39 -0.78
CA ILE A 144 14.87 8.03 -0.83
C ILE A 144 13.96 7.96 -2.05
N TYR A 145 14.31 7.09 -2.99
CA TYR A 145 13.56 6.89 -4.23
C TYR A 145 12.54 5.76 -4.04
N GLY A 146 11.27 6.04 -4.30
CA GLY A 146 10.25 4.99 -4.39
C GLY A 146 10.27 4.34 -5.76
N THR A 147 10.55 3.03 -5.81
CA THR A 147 10.22 2.16 -6.95
C THR A 147 8.91 1.42 -6.65
N GLY A 148 8.15 1.00 -7.65
CA GLY A 148 6.82 0.38 -7.45
C GLY A 148 6.01 0.33 -8.74
N ASP A 149 4.74 0.76 -8.69
CA ASP A 149 3.78 0.73 -9.82
C ASP A 149 4.33 1.35 -11.13
N ALA A 150 5.29 2.27 -11.04
CA ALA A 150 6.09 2.72 -12.17
C ALA A 150 7.58 2.47 -11.89
N ALA A 151 8.28 1.93 -12.89
CA ALA A 151 9.73 1.71 -12.83
C ALA A 151 10.48 3.05 -12.88
N THR A 152 10.71 3.64 -11.72
CA THR A 152 11.49 4.88 -11.55
C THR A 152 12.98 4.61 -11.45
N ILE A 153 13.37 3.38 -11.13
CA ILE A 153 14.76 2.92 -11.05
C ILE A 153 14.90 1.65 -11.90
N LEU A 154 15.72 1.73 -12.95
CA LEU A 154 16.00 0.59 -13.83
C LEU A 154 17.09 -0.32 -13.26
N PHE A 155 18.02 0.25 -12.50
CA PHE A 155 19.11 -0.47 -11.85
C PHE A 155 19.61 0.31 -10.63
N ALA A 156 19.80 -0.39 -9.52
CA ALA A 156 20.53 0.10 -8.36
C ALA A 156 21.29 -1.08 -7.74
N LYS A 157 22.38 -0.79 -7.03
CA LYS A 157 23.07 -1.83 -6.26
C LYS A 157 22.18 -2.22 -5.06
N GLU A 158 22.12 -3.49 -4.75
CA GLU A 158 21.36 -4.06 -3.63
C GLU A 158 21.59 -3.35 -2.27
N PRO A 159 22.80 -2.87 -1.91
CA PRO A 159 22.99 -2.14 -0.66
C PRO A 159 22.23 -0.81 -0.54
N TYR A 160 21.68 -0.28 -1.64
CA TYR A 160 20.83 0.91 -1.63
C TYR A 160 19.36 0.56 -1.38
N ASP A 161 18.97 -0.71 -1.43
CA ASP A 161 17.63 -1.16 -1.08
C ASP A 161 17.45 -1.12 0.44
N ILE A 162 16.49 -0.33 0.91
CA ILE A 162 16.14 -0.29 2.34
C ILE A 162 14.73 -0.82 2.60
N THR A 163 14.08 -1.45 1.60
CA THR A 163 12.69 -1.91 1.68
C THR A 163 12.46 -2.80 2.89
N ASP A 164 13.23 -3.89 3.03
CA ASP A 164 13.04 -4.85 4.12
C ASP A 164 13.39 -4.25 5.50
N LYS A 165 14.38 -3.35 5.55
CA LYS A 165 14.75 -2.64 6.78
C LYS A 165 13.62 -1.73 7.26
N VAL A 166 13.06 -0.94 6.35
CA VAL A 166 11.95 -0.01 6.64
C VAL A 166 10.68 -0.79 6.97
N LEU A 167 10.36 -1.83 6.19
CA LEU A 167 9.21 -2.70 6.42
C LEU A 167 9.25 -3.34 7.81
N LYS A 168 10.41 -3.88 8.20
CA LYS A 168 10.57 -4.48 9.52
C LYS A 168 10.30 -3.48 10.64
N GLN A 169 10.91 -2.29 10.59
CA GLN A 169 10.71 -1.27 11.62
C GLN A 169 9.26 -0.80 11.69
N LEU A 170 8.63 -0.59 10.53
CA LEU A 170 7.24 -0.19 10.43
C LEU A 170 6.31 -1.24 11.06
N ASN A 171 6.50 -2.53 10.73
CA ASN A 171 5.74 -3.63 11.31
C ASN A 171 5.98 -3.79 12.82
N ASP A 172 7.23 -3.66 13.27
CA ASP A 172 7.58 -3.70 14.70
C ASP A 172 6.87 -2.58 15.48
N GLU A 173 6.84 -1.36 14.95
CA GLU A 173 6.14 -0.22 15.56
C GLU A 173 4.63 -0.40 15.59
N PHE A 174 4.04 -0.96 14.53
CA PHE A 174 2.61 -1.28 14.48
C PHE A 174 2.23 -2.35 15.51
N ASN A 175 2.98 -3.46 15.53
CA ASN A 175 2.76 -4.57 16.46
C ASN A 175 2.96 -4.16 17.92
N ALA A 176 3.91 -3.26 18.19
CA ALA A 176 4.10 -2.71 19.54
C ALA A 176 2.92 -1.83 19.98
N LYS A 177 2.31 -1.07 19.07
CA LYS A 177 1.15 -0.20 19.37
C LYS A 177 -0.16 -0.96 19.54
N ASN A 178 -0.33 -2.08 18.84
CA ASN A 178 -1.56 -2.88 18.88
C ASN A 178 -1.56 -4.01 19.92
N GLY A 179 -0.58 -4.03 20.83
CA GLY A 179 -0.41 -5.07 21.83
C GLY A 179 0.20 -6.32 21.20
N GLY A 180 1.45 -6.63 21.57
CA GLY A 180 2.25 -7.70 20.96
C GLY A 180 1.69 -9.12 21.17
N ALA A 181 0.63 -9.46 20.46
CA ALA A 181 0.02 -10.79 20.45
C ALA A 181 0.64 -11.73 19.40
N ASP A 182 1.26 -11.22 18.33
CA ASP A 182 1.81 -12.08 17.27
C ASP A 182 3.33 -12.35 17.37
N LYS A 183 4.03 -11.76 18.34
CA LYS A 183 5.48 -12.04 18.52
C LYS A 183 5.81 -13.43 19.09
N LYS A 184 4.82 -14.27 19.40
CA LYS A 184 5.08 -15.64 19.90
C LYS A 184 5.03 -16.76 18.86
N GLU A 185 4.36 -16.58 17.72
CA GLU A 185 4.26 -17.68 16.74
C GLU A 185 5.40 -17.70 15.71
N GLU A 186 5.95 -16.55 15.30
CA GLU A 186 7.00 -16.55 14.28
C GLU A 186 8.43 -16.85 14.81
N GLU A 187 8.69 -16.60 16.10
CA GLU A 187 9.94 -17.02 16.76
C GLU A 187 9.93 -18.51 17.16
N ALA A 188 8.77 -19.07 17.53
CA ALA A 188 8.64 -20.49 17.89
C ALA A 188 8.87 -21.43 16.68
N VAL A 189 8.34 -21.06 15.50
CA VAL A 189 8.49 -21.91 14.29
C VAL A 189 9.94 -21.91 13.75
N LYS A 190 10.73 -20.86 14.03
CA LYS A 190 12.15 -20.82 13.65
C LYS A 190 13.09 -21.50 14.66
N SER A 191 12.70 -21.59 15.94
CA SER A 191 13.48 -22.34 16.93
C SER A 191 13.29 -23.85 16.77
N ASP A 192 12.07 -24.33 16.51
CA ASP A 192 11.80 -25.77 16.38
C ASP A 192 12.45 -26.38 15.14
N LYS A 193 12.49 -25.66 14.00
CA LYS A 193 13.14 -26.14 12.78
C LYS A 193 14.66 -26.27 12.85
N LYS A 194 15.31 -25.61 13.81
CA LYS A 194 16.78 -25.63 13.95
C LYS A 194 17.27 -26.73 14.91
N GLU A 195 16.37 -27.34 15.66
CA GLU A 195 16.67 -28.43 16.59
C GLU A 195 16.50 -29.83 15.97
N GLU A 196 15.69 -29.97 14.90
CA GLU A 196 15.53 -31.24 14.16
C GLU A 196 16.63 -31.53 13.11
N GLU A 197 17.49 -30.56 12.79
CA GLU A 197 18.54 -30.70 11.76
C GLU A 197 19.97 -30.88 12.32
N LYS A 198 20.12 -31.23 13.61
CA LYS A 198 21.41 -31.48 14.26
C LYS A 198 21.56 -32.87 14.87
#